data_AF-A0A1L8DR01-F1
#
_entry.id   AF-A0A1L8DR01-F1
#
_cell.length_a   1.000
_cell.length_b   1.000
_cell.length_c   1.000
_cell.angle_alpha   90.00
_cell.angle_beta   90.00
_cell.angle_gamma   90.00
#
_symmetry.space_group_name_H-M   'P 1'
#
loop_
_entity.id
_entity.type
_entity.pdbx_description
1 polymer ?
#
loop_
_entity_poly.entity_id
_entity_poly.type
_entity_poly.pdbx_seq_one_letter_code
_entity_poly.pdbx_strand_id
1 'polypeptide(L)'
;MKLIVLLVLLPLVLCKENFESAALPKANTKGLQEDLQEFADLIPQKEIIGVVLTYIVTDREVQNIFNYVQTQEFKNLYGAAIRTDAVRELVELLESYGLQVRQAVNQISSLLMLPQLPARIGLPKASPGGVNGLVDAVLRLLPREELIELYLRKLIESPEIRQLKD
;
A
#
# COMPACT_ATOMS: atom_id res chain seq x y z
N MET A 1 -8.57 8.25 -10.74
CA MET A 1 -9.04 7.34 -9.66
C MET A 1 -8.24 6.04 -9.56
N LYS A 2 -7.93 5.34 -10.65
CA LYS A 2 -7.24 4.03 -10.62
C LYS A 2 -5.79 4.04 -10.09
N LEU A 3 -5.04 5.12 -10.27
CA LEU A 3 -3.65 5.25 -9.77
C LEU A 3 -3.57 5.42 -8.24
N ILE A 4 -4.61 6.02 -7.63
CA ILE A 4 -4.70 6.21 -6.18
C ILE A 4 -4.80 4.86 -5.47
N VAL A 5 -5.53 3.91 -6.08
CA VAL A 5 -5.67 2.54 -5.56
C VAL A 5 -4.31 1.84 -5.46
N LEU A 6 -3.40 2.03 -6.42
CA LEU A 6 -2.07 1.43 -6.40
C LEU A 6 -1.17 2.06 -5.34
N LEU A 7 -1.29 3.38 -5.13
CA LEU A 7 -0.54 4.14 -4.11
C LEU A 7 -1.05 3.86 -2.68
N VAL A 8 -2.30 3.41 -2.52
CA VAL A 8 -2.89 2.99 -1.24
C VAL A 8 -2.69 1.49 -0.97
N LEU A 9 -2.73 0.65 -2.01
CA LEU A 9 -2.50 -0.79 -1.88
C LEU A 9 -1.03 -1.15 -1.68
N LEU A 10 -0.08 -0.46 -2.32
CA LEU A 10 1.36 -0.67 -2.08
C LEU A 10 1.74 -0.56 -0.59
N PRO A 11 1.29 0.47 0.17
CA PRO A 11 1.48 0.53 1.62
C PRO A 11 0.95 -0.70 2.35
N LEU A 12 -0.29 -1.11 2.06
CA LEU A 12 -0.93 -2.26 2.69
C LEU A 12 -0.20 -3.58 2.35
N VAL A 13 0.34 -3.68 1.15
CA VAL A 13 1.13 -4.82 0.64
C VAL A 13 2.51 -4.90 1.29
N LEU A 14 3.07 -3.81 1.79
CA LEU A 14 4.41 -3.79 2.39
C LEU A 14 4.39 -3.82 3.92
N CYS A 15 3.24 -3.58 4.54
CA CYS A 15 3.08 -3.53 6.00
C CYS A 15 3.19 -4.89 6.71
N LYS A 16 3.23 -6.04 6.02
CA LYS A 16 3.14 -7.35 6.67
C LYS A 16 4.39 -7.76 7.44
N GLU A 17 5.57 -7.21 7.12
CA GLU A 17 6.82 -7.67 7.74
C GLU A 17 7.09 -7.11 9.15
N ASN A 18 6.32 -6.12 9.64
CA ASN A 18 6.59 -5.45 10.93
C ASN A 18 5.41 -5.40 11.92
N PHE A 19 4.35 -6.21 11.72
CA PHE A 19 3.30 -6.35 12.74
C PHE A 19 3.70 -7.26 13.92
N GLU A 20 4.82 -7.99 13.82
CA GLU A 20 5.35 -8.74 14.96
C GLU A 20 6.14 -7.83 15.93
N SER A 21 5.46 -7.53 17.04
CA SER A 21 6.02 -7.28 18.38
C SER A 21 6.93 -6.06 18.56
N ALA A 22 6.33 -4.87 18.62
CA ALA A 22 6.75 -3.87 19.59
C ALA A 22 5.82 -3.96 20.81
N ALA A 23 6.32 -4.49 21.92
CA ALA A 23 5.57 -4.54 23.18
C ALA A 23 5.22 -3.10 23.62
N LEU A 24 3.93 -2.74 23.47
CA LEU A 24 3.39 -1.45 23.90
C LEU A 24 2.26 -1.64 24.93
N PRO A 25 2.04 -0.64 25.81
CA PRO A 25 1.11 -0.75 26.93
C PRO A 25 -0.32 -0.89 26.44
N LYS A 26 -1.05 -1.85 27.01
CA LYS A 26 -2.44 -2.20 26.69
C LYS A 26 -3.42 -1.07 27.04
N ALA A 27 -3.59 -0.11 26.14
CA ALA A 27 -4.93 0.44 25.86
C ALA A 27 -5.60 -0.48 24.82
N ASN A 28 -6.91 -0.40 24.58
CA ASN A 28 -7.66 -1.25 23.63
C ASN A 28 -7.28 -1.03 22.14
N THR A 29 -6.00 -0.89 21.82
CA THR A 29 -5.40 -0.62 20.49
C THR A 29 -5.33 -1.86 19.59
N LYS A 30 -5.90 -2.99 20.03
CA LYS A 30 -5.89 -4.25 19.27
C LYS A 30 -6.87 -4.25 18.09
N GLY A 31 -8.00 -3.55 18.20
CA GLY A 31 -9.09 -3.60 17.22
C GLY A 31 -8.67 -3.21 15.79
N LEU A 32 -8.31 -1.94 15.56
CA LEU A 32 -7.99 -1.47 14.21
C LEU A 32 -6.74 -2.16 13.61
N GLN A 33 -5.76 -2.48 14.45
CA GLN A 33 -4.57 -3.19 14.02
C GLN A 33 -4.90 -4.62 13.54
N GLU A 34 -5.71 -5.35 14.30
CA GLU A 34 -6.20 -6.69 13.93
C GLU A 34 -7.12 -6.61 12.71
N ASP A 35 -7.97 -5.59 12.61
CA ASP A 35 -8.85 -5.36 11.46
C ASP A 35 -8.05 -5.16 10.16
N LEU A 36 -7.04 -4.29 10.17
CA LEU A 36 -6.18 -4.05 9.00
C LEU A 36 -5.29 -5.26 8.68
N GLN A 37 -4.90 -6.04 9.69
CA GLN A 37 -4.17 -7.28 9.47
C GLN A 37 -5.03 -8.32 8.73
N GLU A 38 -6.32 -8.44 9.07
CA GLU A 38 -7.25 -9.32 8.33
C GLU A 38 -7.35 -8.92 6.84
N PHE A 39 -7.34 -7.63 6.51
CA PHE A 39 -7.28 -7.18 5.11
C PHE A 39 -5.93 -7.52 4.47
N ALA A 40 -4.83 -7.27 5.17
CA ALA A 40 -3.48 -7.55 4.67
C ALA A 40 -3.26 -9.05 4.43
N ASP A 41 -3.93 -9.92 5.18
CA ASP A 41 -3.87 -11.37 5.03
C ASP A 41 -4.56 -11.89 3.78
N LEU A 42 -5.61 -11.20 3.30
CA LEU A 42 -6.27 -11.53 2.03
C LEU A 42 -5.46 -11.09 0.81
N ILE A 43 -4.54 -10.14 0.95
CA ILE A 43 -3.82 -9.57 -0.20
C ILE A 43 -2.64 -10.48 -0.59
N PRO A 44 -2.57 -10.98 -1.84
CA PRO A 44 -1.43 -11.78 -2.33
C PRO A 44 -0.24 -10.87 -2.65
N GLN A 45 0.48 -10.48 -1.60
CA GLN A 45 1.52 -9.44 -1.66
C GLN A 45 2.66 -9.79 -2.60
N LYS A 46 3.15 -11.03 -2.55
CA LYS A 46 4.30 -11.48 -3.35
C LYS A 46 3.98 -11.46 -4.84
N GLU A 47 2.77 -11.88 -5.20
CA GLU A 47 2.25 -11.90 -6.55
C GLU A 47 2.07 -10.47 -7.08
N ILE A 48 1.49 -9.57 -6.27
CA ILE A 48 1.33 -8.15 -6.63
C ILE A 48 2.69 -7.49 -6.83
N ILE A 49 3.66 -7.69 -5.93
CA ILE A 49 5.01 -7.17 -6.08
C ILE A 49 5.65 -7.70 -7.37
N GLY A 50 5.50 -9.00 -7.65
CA GLY A 50 6.00 -9.60 -8.89
C GLY A 50 5.43 -8.95 -10.15
N VAL A 51 4.11 -8.69 -10.17
CA VAL A 51 3.46 -7.98 -11.28
C VAL A 51 3.97 -6.55 -11.40
N VAL A 52 4.03 -5.79 -10.30
CA VAL A 52 4.51 -4.39 -10.31
C VAL A 52 5.94 -4.31 -10.84
N LEU A 53 6.85 -5.15 -10.33
CA LEU A 53 8.25 -5.19 -10.79
C LEU A 53 8.36 -5.56 -12.27
N THR A 54 7.52 -6.48 -12.73
CA THR A 54 7.46 -6.84 -14.16
C THR A 54 7.13 -5.62 -15.00
N TYR A 55 6.08 -4.86 -14.66
CA TYR A 55 5.70 -3.66 -15.41
C TYR A 55 6.76 -2.56 -15.36
N ILE A 56 7.41 -2.35 -14.20
CA ILE A 56 8.54 -1.40 -14.09
C ILE A 56 9.68 -1.78 -15.05
N VAL A 57 9.98 -3.07 -15.22
CA VAL A 57 11.10 -3.51 -16.07
C VAL A 57 10.74 -3.61 -17.55
N THR A 58 9.48 -3.91 -17.87
CA THR A 58 9.08 -4.30 -19.23
C THR A 58 8.17 -3.31 -19.95
N ASP A 59 7.47 -2.43 -19.22
CA ASP A 59 6.52 -1.48 -19.81
C ASP A 59 7.07 -0.04 -19.79
N ARG A 60 7.15 0.58 -20.96
CA ARG A 60 7.75 1.90 -21.15
C ARG A 60 6.94 3.03 -20.51
N GLU A 61 5.61 2.93 -20.49
CA GLU A 61 4.77 3.95 -19.86
C GLU A 61 4.96 3.91 -18.35
N VAL A 62 5.00 2.72 -17.76
CA VAL A 62 5.26 2.52 -16.33
C VAL A 62 6.67 2.98 -15.95
N GLN A 63 7.68 2.69 -16.78
CA GLN A 63 9.05 3.21 -16.60
C GLN A 63 9.09 4.74 -16.54
N ASN A 64 8.36 5.42 -17.43
CA ASN A 64 8.35 6.89 -17.46
C ASN A 64 7.76 7.46 -16.16
N ILE A 65 6.69 6.87 -15.63
CA ILE A 65 6.08 7.30 -14.36
C ILE A 65 7.01 7.00 -13.20
N PHE A 66 7.64 5.83 -13.20
CA PHE A 66 8.63 5.46 -12.19
C PHE A 66 9.82 6.45 -12.17
N ASN A 67 10.27 6.89 -13.34
CA ASN A 67 11.31 7.91 -13.46
C ASN A 67 10.82 9.29 -12.97
N TYR A 68 9.58 9.67 -13.28
CA TYR A 68 8.99 10.93 -12.81
C TYR A 68 8.91 10.99 -11.28
N VAL A 69 8.49 9.91 -10.61
CA VAL A 69 8.42 9.82 -9.14
C VAL A 69 9.77 10.05 -8.47
N GLN A 70 10.88 9.73 -9.15
CA GLN A 70 12.24 9.95 -8.64
C GLN A 70 12.75 11.39 -8.81
N THR A 71 12.08 12.20 -9.62
CA THR A 71 12.49 13.58 -9.90
C THR A 71 12.37 14.49 -8.67
N GLN A 72 13.16 15.57 -8.65
CA GLN A 72 13.06 16.58 -7.60
C GLN A 72 11.69 17.27 -7.59
N GLU A 73 11.08 17.42 -8.76
CA GLU A 73 9.74 17.99 -8.91
C GLU A 73 8.70 17.19 -8.11
N PHE A 74 8.65 15.87 -8.32
CA PHE A 74 7.74 15.00 -7.59
C PHE A 74 8.06 14.97 -6.09
N LYS A 75 9.35 14.91 -5.72
CA LYS A 75 9.77 14.95 -4.30
C LYS A 75 9.32 16.23 -3.60
N ASN A 76 9.36 17.37 -4.30
CA ASN A 76 8.87 18.64 -3.77
C ASN A 76 7.35 18.62 -3.58
N LEU A 77 6.61 18.12 -4.58
CA LEU A 77 5.15 17.97 -4.50
C LEU A 77 4.74 17.05 -3.35
N TYR A 78 5.36 15.88 -3.25
CA TYR A 78 5.15 14.93 -2.16
C TYR A 78 5.47 15.58 -0.80
N GLY A 79 6.62 16.26 -0.70
CA GLY A 79 7.01 16.97 0.51
C GLY A 79 6.03 18.08 0.92
N ALA A 80 5.42 18.78 -0.03
CA ALA A 80 4.39 19.76 0.25
C ALA A 80 3.10 19.09 0.74
N ALA A 81 2.67 18.01 0.09
CA ALA A 81 1.46 17.27 0.44
C ALA A 81 1.50 16.69 1.87
N ILE A 82 2.60 16.05 2.26
CA ILE A 82 2.73 15.42 3.59
C ILE A 82 2.82 16.42 4.76
N ARG A 83 3.07 17.70 4.47
CA ARG A 83 3.15 18.76 5.49
C ARG A 83 1.81 19.41 5.80
N THR A 84 0.78 19.14 4.99
CA THR A 84 -0.57 19.66 5.23
C THR A 84 -1.12 19.16 6.57
N ASP A 85 -1.94 19.98 7.22
CA ASP A 85 -2.52 19.62 8.52
C ASP A 85 -3.43 18.39 8.37
N ALA A 86 -4.19 18.28 7.28
CA ALA A 86 -5.01 17.10 6.99
C ALA A 86 -4.21 15.78 6.94
N VAL A 87 -3.02 15.78 6.32
CA VAL A 87 -2.17 14.56 6.30
C VAL A 87 -1.57 14.30 7.67
N ARG A 88 -1.16 15.35 8.40
CA ARG A 88 -0.63 15.21 9.76
C ARG A 88 -1.67 14.62 10.71
N GLU A 89 -2.87 15.18 10.72
CA GLU A 89 -4.01 14.75 11.54
C GLU A 89 -4.40 13.30 11.23
N LEU A 90 -4.42 12.92 9.95
CA LEU A 90 -4.69 11.53 9.55
C LEU A 90 -3.60 10.57 10.06
N VAL A 91 -2.32 10.95 9.92
CA VAL A 91 -1.21 10.13 10.43
C VAL A 91 -1.29 9.99 11.94
N GLU A 92 -1.52 11.07 12.67
CA GLU A 92 -1.66 11.07 14.13
C GLU A 92 -2.87 10.25 14.59
N LEU A 93 -4.01 10.36 13.91
CA LEU A 93 -5.19 9.55 14.16
C LEU A 93 -4.87 8.06 14.00
N LEU A 94 -4.28 7.67 12.88
CA LEU A 94 -3.93 6.26 12.62
C LEU A 94 -2.87 5.73 13.60
N GLU A 95 -1.86 6.54 13.93
CA GLU A 95 -0.86 6.20 14.95
C GLU A 95 -1.47 6.07 16.35
N SER A 96 -2.52 6.83 16.67
CA SER A 96 -3.25 6.70 17.94
C SER A 96 -3.92 5.34 18.12
N TYR A 97 -4.23 4.65 17.01
CA TYR A 97 -4.72 3.27 17.00
C TYR A 97 -3.61 2.21 16.98
N GLY A 98 -2.35 2.60 17.16
CA GLY A 98 -1.21 1.68 17.20
C GLY A 98 -0.65 1.30 15.83
N LEU A 99 -1.06 1.99 14.76
CA LEU A 99 -0.52 1.74 13.42
C LEU A 99 0.80 2.48 13.22
N GLN A 100 1.82 1.79 12.72
CA GLN A 100 3.14 2.39 12.47
C GLN A 100 3.19 3.12 11.11
N VAL A 101 2.29 4.09 10.90
CA VAL A 101 2.06 4.74 9.59
C VAL A 101 3.30 5.42 9.04
N ARG A 102 4.04 6.18 9.88
CA ARG A 102 5.29 6.83 9.43
C ARG A 102 6.32 5.80 8.99
N GLN A 103 6.42 4.66 9.68
CA GLN A 103 7.34 3.59 9.30
C GLN A 103 6.96 3.00 7.94
N ALA A 104 5.67 2.67 7.74
CA ALA A 104 5.17 2.14 6.47
C ALA A 104 5.41 3.11 5.30
N VAL A 105 5.12 4.40 5.50
CA VAL A 105 5.36 5.43 4.48
C VAL A 105 6.84 5.57 4.16
N ASN A 106 7.73 5.51 5.16
CA ASN A 106 9.17 5.58 4.96
C ASN A 106 9.72 4.35 4.22
N GLN A 107 9.16 3.16 4.46
CA GLN A 107 9.54 1.94 3.71
C GLN A 107 9.19 2.08 2.23
N ILE A 108 8.01 2.62 1.90
CA ILE A 108 7.60 2.87 0.51
C ILE A 108 8.51 3.92 -0.13
N SER A 109 8.82 5.01 0.58
CA SER A 109 9.75 6.03 0.11
C SER A 109 11.12 5.43 -0.23
N SER A 110 11.60 4.50 0.60
CA SER A 110 12.85 3.76 0.34
C SER A 110 12.72 2.81 -0.85
N LEU A 111 11.57 2.15 -1.05
CA LEU A 111 11.33 1.25 -2.18
C LEU A 111 11.19 1.99 -3.51
N LEU A 112 10.70 3.23 -3.47
CA LEU A 112 10.68 4.13 -4.62
C LEU A 112 12.09 4.65 -4.98
N MET A 113 13.15 4.17 -4.31
CA MET A 113 14.58 4.41 -4.59
C MET A 113 15.42 3.12 -4.86
N LEU A 114 14.97 2.12 -5.63
CA LEU A 114 15.72 0.84 -5.83
C LEU A 114 16.56 0.72 -7.14
N PRO A 115 17.74 0.04 -7.10
CA PRO A 115 17.91 -1.35 -7.61
C PRO A 115 18.76 -2.26 -6.65
N GLN A 116 18.89 -3.60 -6.75
CA GLN A 116 18.83 -4.55 -7.87
C GLN A 116 17.91 -5.77 -7.64
N LEU A 117 17.37 -6.26 -8.76
CA LEU A 117 16.62 -7.51 -8.85
C LEU A 117 17.53 -8.73 -8.69
N PRO A 118 17.10 -9.80 -7.98
CA PRO A 118 17.83 -11.06 -7.97
C PRO A 118 17.89 -11.64 -9.39
N ALA A 119 19.02 -12.27 -9.72
CA ALA A 119 19.42 -12.63 -11.09
C ALA A 119 18.43 -13.51 -11.87
N ARG A 120 17.42 -14.10 -11.21
CA ARG A 120 16.39 -14.93 -11.84
C ARG A 120 15.07 -14.85 -11.08
N ILE A 121 14.30 -13.78 -11.31
CA ILE A 121 12.85 -13.84 -11.10
C ILE A 121 12.27 -14.31 -12.43
N GLY A 122 11.52 -15.41 -12.41
CA GLY A 122 10.65 -15.77 -13.53
C GLY A 122 9.54 -14.74 -13.63
N LEU A 123 9.83 -13.59 -14.24
CA LEU A 123 8.88 -12.51 -14.39
C LEU A 123 7.80 -12.97 -15.38
N PRO A 124 6.52 -13.01 -14.97
CA PRO A 124 5.43 -13.24 -15.92
C PRO A 124 5.51 -12.18 -17.02
N LYS A 125 5.17 -12.52 -18.26
CA LYS A 125 5.18 -11.53 -19.34
C LYS A 125 4.15 -10.44 -19.03
N ALA A 126 4.56 -9.17 -18.94
CA ALA A 126 3.61 -8.07 -18.75
C ALA A 126 2.56 -8.11 -19.87
N SER A 127 1.29 -7.97 -19.48
CA SER A 127 0.22 -7.79 -20.47
C SER A 127 0.35 -6.39 -21.07
N PRO A 128 0.16 -6.22 -22.39
CA PRO A 128 0.12 -4.89 -23.01
C PRO A 128 -0.89 -3.99 -22.30
N GLY A 129 -0.57 -2.71 -22.07
CA GLY A 129 -1.57 -1.75 -21.58
C GLY A 129 -1.07 -0.64 -20.65
N GLY A 130 0.24 -0.45 -20.46
CA GLY A 130 0.76 0.67 -19.68
C GLY A 130 0.27 0.64 -18.23
N VAL A 131 -0.07 1.82 -17.70
CA VAL A 131 -0.61 1.93 -16.33
C VAL A 131 -1.91 1.18 -16.15
N ASN A 132 -2.80 1.21 -17.16
CA ASN A 132 -4.07 0.51 -17.08
C ASN A 132 -3.86 -1.01 -17.02
N GLY A 133 -2.93 -1.52 -17.84
CA GLY A 133 -2.52 -2.92 -17.81
C GLY A 133 -1.98 -3.35 -16.44
N LEU A 134 -1.14 -2.51 -15.83
CA LEU A 134 -0.64 -2.75 -14.47
C LEU A 134 -1.78 -2.80 -13.45
N VAL A 135 -2.69 -1.81 -13.47
CA VAL A 135 -3.83 -1.77 -12.56
C VAL A 135 -4.71 -3.01 -12.74
N ASP A 136 -5.06 -3.35 -13.97
CA ASP A 136 -5.92 -4.49 -14.26
C ASP A 136 -5.25 -5.83 -13.90
N ALA A 137 -3.92 -5.92 -14.00
CA ALA A 137 -3.16 -7.08 -13.53
C ALA A 137 -3.18 -7.21 -12.00
N VAL A 138 -3.02 -6.11 -11.26
CA VAL A 138 -3.13 -6.11 -9.79
C VAL A 138 -4.55 -6.43 -9.34
N LEU A 139 -5.56 -5.81 -9.94
CA LEU A 139 -6.98 -6.03 -9.60
C LEU A 139 -7.41 -7.49 -9.81
N ARG A 140 -6.84 -8.18 -10.80
CA ARG A 140 -7.11 -9.61 -11.04
C ARG A 140 -6.52 -10.53 -9.97
N LEU A 141 -5.51 -10.09 -9.23
CA LEU A 141 -4.93 -10.86 -8.14
C LEU A 141 -5.71 -10.68 -6.83
N LEU A 142 -6.41 -9.56 -6.67
CA LEU A 142 -7.11 -9.28 -5.41
C LEU A 142 -8.36 -10.16 -5.29
N PRO A 143 -8.56 -10.83 -4.13
CA PRO A 143 -9.79 -11.55 -3.82
C PRO A 143 -10.90 -10.54 -3.51
N ARG A 144 -11.53 -10.02 -4.57
CA ARG A 144 -12.40 -8.84 -4.51
C ARG A 144 -13.64 -9.12 -3.64
N GLU A 145 -14.25 -10.27 -3.82
CA GLU A 145 -15.44 -10.68 -3.10
C GLU A 145 -15.15 -10.78 -1.60
N GLU A 146 -14.05 -11.42 -1.22
CA GLU A 146 -13.60 -11.60 0.16
C GLU A 146 -13.22 -10.27 0.81
N LEU A 147 -12.56 -9.36 0.08
CA LEU A 147 -12.25 -8.02 0.56
C LEU A 147 -13.51 -7.18 0.81
N ILE A 148 -14.51 -7.30 -0.07
CA ILE A 148 -15.80 -6.61 0.10
C ILE A 148 -16.56 -7.19 1.29
N GLU A 149 -16.61 -8.52 1.42
CA GLU A 149 -17.26 -9.19 2.55
C GLU A 149 -16.61 -8.80 3.87
N LEU A 150 -15.28 -8.80 3.93
CA LEU A 150 -14.52 -8.37 5.09
C LEU A 150 -14.82 -6.90 5.43
N TYR A 151 -14.86 -6.01 4.42
CA TYR A 151 -15.21 -4.61 4.64
C TYR A 151 -16.61 -4.41 5.20
N LEU A 152 -17.61 -5.07 4.63
CA LEU A 152 -18.99 -4.97 5.11
C LEU A 152 -19.13 -5.53 6.53
N ARG A 153 -18.45 -6.64 6.84
CA ARG A 153 -18.40 -7.21 8.19
C ARG A 153 -17.77 -6.22 9.18
N LYS A 154 -16.60 -5.65 8.85
CA LYS A 154 -15.90 -4.70 9.72
C LYS A 154 -16.68 -3.39 9.93
N LEU A 155 -17.48 -2.92 8.97
CA LEU A 155 -18.37 -1.78 9.20
C LEU A 155 -19.42 -2.04 10.28
N ILE A 156 -19.86 -3.29 10.45
CA ILE A 156 -20.83 -3.69 11.48
C ILE A 156 -20.14 -3.97 12.81
N GLU A 157 -18.98 -4.62 12.76
CA GLU A 157 -18.33 -5.17 13.95
C GLU A 157 -17.28 -4.24 14.58
N SER A 158 -16.63 -3.38 13.79
CA SER A 158 -15.51 -2.54 14.22
C SER A 158 -15.92 -1.05 14.34
N PRO A 159 -15.98 -0.52 15.58
CA PRO A 159 -16.14 0.91 15.84
C PRO A 159 -15.05 1.77 15.17
N GLU A 160 -13.81 1.30 15.17
CA GLU A 160 -12.65 2.01 14.65
C GLU A 160 -12.73 2.18 13.13
N ILE A 161 -13.14 1.12 12.41
CA ILE A 161 -13.37 1.19 10.95
C ILE A 161 -14.53 2.12 10.61
N ARG A 162 -15.58 2.18 11.45
CA ARG A 162 -16.66 3.17 11.28
C ARG A 162 -16.16 4.59 11.48
N GLN A 163 -15.35 4.83 12.50
CA GLN A 163 -14.80 6.16 12.79
C GLN A 163 -13.86 6.65 11.68
N LEU A 164 -13.13 5.75 11.01
CA LEU A 164 -12.28 6.11 9.87
C LEU A 164 -13.09 6.50 8.61
N LYS A 165 -14.33 6.01 8.48
CA LYS A 165 -15.20 6.29 7.33
C LYS A 165 -15.79 7.70 7.37
N ASP A 166 -16.10 8.19 8.57
CA ASP A 166 -16.87 9.42 8.81
C ASP A 166 -15.95 10.65 8.92
#